data_AF-A0A380EGS7-F1
#
_entry.id   AF-A0A380EGS7-F1
#
_cell.length_a   1.000
_cell.length_b   1.000
_cell.length_c   1.000
_cell.angle_alpha   90.00
_cell.angle_beta   90.00
_cell.angle_gamma   90.00
#
_symmetry.space_group_name_H-M   'P 1'
#
loop_
_entity.id
_entity.type
_entity.pdbx_description
1 polymer ?
#
loop_
_entity_poly.entity_id
_entity_poly.type
_entity_poly.pdbx_seq_one_letter_code
_entity_poly.pdbx_strand_id
1 'polypeptide(L)'
;MELNKINKLVHYNVVSRLSKETTKDNTLEVGMVCDGYLMRIENLTPSNFFNSASEDTITKIKLNALREQRRILRELIDTDEVSEGTALKLREAINYDEMVIVDSMT
;
A
#
# COMPACT_ATOMS: atom_id res chain seq x y z
N MET A 1 -13.91 -17.79 -14.20
CA MET A 1 -12.95 -18.23 -15.23
C MET A 1 -12.76 -17.21 -16.35
N GLU A 2 -13.81 -16.57 -16.87
CA GLU A 2 -13.70 -15.55 -17.93
C GLU A 2 -13.01 -14.25 -17.48
N LEU A 3 -13.35 -13.72 -16.29
CA LEU A 3 -12.73 -12.50 -15.77
C LEU A 3 -11.19 -12.60 -15.66
N ASN A 4 -10.69 -13.77 -15.27
CA ASN A 4 -9.27 -14.00 -15.08
C ASN A 4 -8.52 -14.09 -16.43
N LYS A 5 -9.18 -14.56 -17.49
CA LYS A 5 -8.64 -14.51 -18.86
C LYS A 5 -8.60 -13.08 -19.38
N ILE A 6 -9.66 -12.31 -19.16
CA ILE A 6 -9.74 -10.89 -19.56
C ILE A 6 -8.64 -10.09 -18.87
N ASN A 7 -8.47 -10.26 -17.55
CA ASN A 7 -7.43 -9.60 -16.76
C ASN A 7 -6.02 -9.89 -17.29
N LYS A 8 -5.71 -11.15 -17.60
CA LYS A 8 -4.41 -11.53 -18.20
C LYS A 8 -4.20 -10.90 -19.58
N LEU A 9 -5.26 -10.82 -20.39
CA LEU A 9 -5.20 -10.20 -21.72
C LEU A 9 -4.93 -8.69 -21.61
N VAL A 10 -5.59 -8.00 -20.67
CA VAL A 10 -5.40 -6.57 -20.42
C VAL A 10 -3.98 -6.30 -19.90
N HIS A 11 -3.51 -7.08 -18.91
CA HIS A 11 -2.14 -6.98 -18.40
C HIS A 11 -1.11 -7.13 -19.53
N TYR A 12 -1.26 -8.17 -20.35
CA TYR A 12 -0.38 -8.42 -21.49
C TYR A 12 -0.34 -7.25 -22.47
N ASN A 13 -1.50 -6.67 -22.82
CA ASN A 13 -1.56 -5.55 -23.76
C ASN A 13 -0.89 -4.28 -23.20
N VAL A 14 -1.04 -4.01 -21.90
CA VAL A 14 -0.42 -2.86 -21.24
C VAL A 14 1.10 -3.01 -21.21
N VAL A 15 1.61 -4.16 -20.75
CA VAL A 15 3.05 -4.45 -20.72
C VAL A 15 3.66 -4.44 -22.13
N SER A 16 2.97 -5.04 -23.10
CA SER A 16 3.42 -5.08 -24.50
C SER A 16 3.54 -3.68 -25.11
N ARG A 17 2.66 -2.75 -24.73
CA ARG A 17 2.73 -1.36 -25.20
C ARG A 17 3.84 -0.58 -24.50
N LEU A 18 3.93 -0.67 -23.18
CA LEU A 18 4.94 0.02 -22.38
C LEU A 18 6.37 -0.42 -22.73
N SER A 19 6.56 -1.70 -23.03
CA SER A 19 7.84 -2.24 -23.50
C SER A 19 8.34 -1.58 -24.79
N LYS A 20 7.45 -1.03 -25.64
CA LYS A 20 7.82 -0.32 -26.87
C LYS A 20 8.24 1.12 -26.62
N GLU A 21 7.80 1.70 -25.50
CA GLU A 21 8.12 3.06 -25.08
C GLU A 21 9.27 3.06 -24.04
N THR A 22 9.85 1.88 -23.74
CA THR A 22 10.94 1.72 -22.78
C THR A 22 12.27 2.13 -23.40
N THR A 23 12.95 3.04 -22.73
CA THR A 23 14.31 3.50 -23.00
C THR A 23 15.21 3.12 -21.83
N LYS A 24 16.53 3.28 -21.97
CA LYS A 24 17.48 3.03 -20.87
C LYS A 24 17.22 3.94 -19.67
N ASP A 25 16.70 5.15 -19.90
CA ASP A 25 16.52 6.16 -18.87
C ASP A 25 15.24 5.95 -18.05
N ASN A 26 14.20 5.37 -18.64
CA ASN A 26 12.88 5.17 -17.99
C ASN A 26 12.58 3.72 -17.59
N THR A 27 13.56 2.81 -17.71
CA THR A 27 13.37 1.37 -17.47
C THR A 27 12.80 1.08 -16.07
N LEU A 28 13.28 1.80 -15.05
CA LEU A 28 12.81 1.64 -13.67
C LEU A 28 11.34 2.08 -13.53
N GLU A 29 10.98 3.24 -14.08
CA GLU A 29 9.63 3.80 -14.02
C GLU A 29 8.63 2.91 -14.74
N VAL A 30 9.00 2.40 -15.93
CA VAL A 30 8.17 1.45 -16.67
C VAL A 30 7.98 0.14 -15.87
N GLY A 31 9.02 -0.34 -15.19
CA GLY A 31 8.94 -1.48 -14.29
C GLY A 31 7.95 -1.26 -13.15
N MET A 32 8.05 -0.13 -12.46
CA MET A 32 7.13 0.24 -11.37
C MET A 32 5.68 0.33 -11.84
N VAL A 33 5.43 0.88 -13.03
CA VAL A 33 4.08 0.96 -13.62
C VAL A 33 3.54 -0.43 -13.94
N CYS A 34 4.36 -1.33 -14.50
CA CYS A 34 3.96 -2.69 -14.82
C CYS A 34 3.62 -3.50 -13.55
N ASP A 35 4.46 -3.38 -12.51
CA ASP A 35 4.25 -4.04 -11.23
C ASP A 35 2.99 -3.53 -10.52
N GLY A 36 2.79 -2.20 -10.50
CA GLY A 36 1.57 -1.61 -9.93
C GLY A 36 0.31 -2.08 -10.66
N TYR A 37 0.36 -2.25 -11.99
CA TYR A 37 -0.76 -2.75 -12.76
C TYR A 37 -1.03 -4.24 -12.52
N LEU A 38 0.03 -5.05 -12.36
CA LEU A 38 -0.07 -6.46 -12.00
C LEU A 38 -0.73 -6.63 -10.62
N MET A 39 -0.24 -5.89 -9.61
CA MET A 39 -0.81 -5.92 -8.26
C MET A 39 -2.28 -5.52 -8.25
N ARG A 40 -2.66 -4.48 -9.00
CA ARG A 40 -4.07 -4.09 -9.13
C ARG A 40 -4.91 -5.24 -9.69
N ILE A 41 -4.44 -5.90 -10.76
CA ILE A 41 -5.15 -7.02 -11.39
C ILE A 41 -5.25 -8.23 -10.47
N GLU A 42 -4.19 -8.58 -9.75
CA GLU A 42 -4.21 -9.66 -8.76
C GLU A 42 -5.16 -9.37 -7.60
N ASN A 43 -5.25 -8.10 -7.21
CA ASN A 43 -6.19 -7.61 -6.20
C ASN A 43 -7.63 -7.44 -6.72
N LEU A 44 -7.90 -7.59 -8.03
CA LEU A 44 -9.26 -7.60 -8.58
C LEU A 44 -9.95 -8.95 -8.29
N THR A 45 -10.24 -9.20 -7.02
CA THR A 45 -11.15 -10.25 -6.59
C THR A 45 -12.59 -9.72 -6.55
N PRO A 46 -13.63 -10.56 -6.77
CA PRO A 46 -15.02 -10.13 -6.60
C PRO A 46 -15.30 -9.50 -5.22
N SER A 47 -14.57 -9.93 -4.20
CA SER A 47 -14.61 -9.38 -2.83
C SER A 47 -14.01 -7.98 -2.68
N ASN A 48 -13.21 -7.49 -3.63
CA ASN A 48 -12.67 -6.12 -3.64
C ASN A 48 -13.46 -5.20 -4.59
N PHE A 49 -14.15 -5.77 -5.59
CA PHE A 49 -14.93 -5.01 -6.58
C PHE A 49 -16.26 -4.45 -6.04
N PHE A 50 -16.87 -5.12 -5.05
CA PHE A 50 -18.20 -4.77 -4.52
C PHE A 50 -18.17 -4.18 -3.10
N ASN A 51 -16.99 -3.91 -2.54
CA ASN A 51 -16.78 -3.74 -1.09
C ASN A 51 -16.11 -2.42 -0.70
N SER A 52 -16.29 -1.36 -1.48
CA SER A 52 -15.78 -0.01 -1.18
C SER A 52 -16.17 0.48 0.23
N ALA A 53 -17.36 0.09 0.72
CA ALA A 53 -17.81 0.41 2.08
C ALA A 53 -17.01 -0.33 3.18
N SER A 54 -16.51 -1.54 2.91
CA SER A 54 -15.70 -2.32 3.85
C SER A 54 -14.24 -1.86 3.88
N GLU A 55 -13.69 -1.43 2.73
CA GLU A 55 -12.35 -0.84 2.65
C GLU A 55 -12.27 0.45 3.46
N ASP A 56 -13.25 1.35 3.31
CA ASP A 56 -13.35 2.56 4.14
C ASP A 56 -13.42 2.25 5.65
N THR A 57 -14.12 1.17 6.01
CA THR A 57 -14.26 0.75 7.41
C THR A 57 -12.94 0.20 7.96
N ILE A 58 -12.26 -0.66 7.19
CA ILE A 58 -10.96 -1.23 7.57
C ILE A 58 -9.89 -0.15 7.65
N THR A 59 -9.86 0.78 6.70
CA THR A 59 -8.93 1.91 6.68
C THR A 59 -9.13 2.80 7.91
N LYS A 60 -10.38 3.12 8.27
CA LYS A 60 -10.69 3.84 9.52
C LYS A 60 -10.21 3.10 10.77
N ILE A 61 -10.37 1.77 10.81
CA ILE A 61 -9.87 0.94 11.91
C ILE A 61 -8.33 1.01 12.00
N LYS A 62 -7.62 0.87 10.87
CA LYS A 62 -6.15 0.95 10.82
C LYS A 62 -5.63 2.34 11.24
N LEU A 63 -6.26 3.43 10.78
CA LEU A 63 -5.90 4.79 11.18
C LEU A 63 -6.11 5.03 12.68
N ASN A 64 -7.20 4.49 13.24
CA ASN A 64 -7.44 4.56 14.69
C ASN A 64 -6.40 3.74 15.47
N ALA A 65 -5.99 2.57 14.98
CA ALA A 65 -4.94 1.79 15.61
C ALA A 65 -3.61 2.55 15.66
N LEU A 66 -3.22 3.23 14.56
CA LEU A 66 -2.01 4.06 14.52
C LEU A 66 -2.07 5.25 15.50
N ARG A 67 -3.25 5.86 15.66
CA ARG A 67 -3.46 6.91 16.66
C ARG A 67 -3.24 6.39 18.09
N GLU A 68 -3.78 5.21 18.40
CA GLU A 68 -3.58 4.59 19.71
C GLU A 68 -2.12 4.16 19.95
N GLN A 69 -1.45 3.61 18.93
CA GLN A 69 -0.01 3.29 19.03
C GLN A 69 0.83 4.54 19.36
N ARG A 70 0.51 5.69 18.76
CA ARG A 70 1.18 6.97 19.12
C ARG A 70 0.88 7.43 20.53
N ARG A 71 -0.35 7.25 21.00
CA ARG A 71 -0.73 7.58 22.38
C ARG A 71 0.05 6.72 23.37
N ILE A 72 0.04 5.41 23.18
CA ILE A 72 0.77 4.45 24.03
C ILE A 72 2.27 4.74 24.00
N LEU A 73 2.84 5.01 22.83
CA LEU A 73 4.26 5.36 22.72
C LEU A 73 4.61 6.63 23.50
N ARG A 74 3.74 7.65 23.50
CA ARG A 74 3.94 8.85 24.32
C ARG A 74 3.90 8.52 25.80
N GLU A 75 2.92 7.72 26.23
CA GLU A 75 2.82 7.27 27.63
C GLU A 75 4.09 6.52 28.06
N LEU A 76 4.60 5.60 27.24
CA LEU A 76 5.83 4.85 27.51
C LEU A 76 7.10 5.71 27.56
N ILE A 77 7.12 6.83 26.83
CA ILE A 77 8.21 7.82 26.91
C ILE A 77 8.06 8.63 28.20
N ASP A 78 6.85 9.07 28.53
CA ASP A 78 6.57 9.88 29.72
C ASP A 78 6.80 9.09 31.03
N THR A 79 6.59 7.77 31.01
CA THR A 79 6.89 6.87 32.14
C THR A 79 8.33 6.35 32.17
N ASP A 80 9.18 6.78 31.23
CA ASP A 80 10.58 6.35 31.08
C ASP A 80 10.73 4.81 30.93
N GLU A 81 9.67 4.14 30.47
CA GLU A 81 9.66 2.69 30.20
C GLU A 81 10.38 2.35 28.88
N VAL A 82 10.53 3.34 27.99
CA VAL A 82 11.17 3.20 26.69
C VAL A 82 12.23 4.27 26.51
N SER A 83 13.47 3.83 26.25
CA SER A 83 14.58 4.75 25.94
C SER A 83 14.30 5.60 24.69
N GLU A 84 14.86 6.80 24.65
CA GLU A 84 14.68 7.74 23.53
C GLU A 84 15.10 7.13 22.17
N GLY A 85 16.16 6.32 22.14
CA GLY A 85 16.59 5.62 20.92
C GLY A 85 15.60 4.56 20.43
N THR A 86 14.93 3.85 21.36
CA THR A 86 13.85 2.91 21.02
C THR A 86 12.59 3.66 20.60
N ALA A 87 12.28 4.76 21.27
CA ALA A 87 11.15 5.62 20.93
C ALA A 87 11.25 6.21 19.52
N LEU A 88 12.47 6.59 19.09
CA LEU A 88 12.72 7.07 17.74
C LEU A 88 12.38 6.01 16.69
N LYS A 89 12.87 4.77 16.85
CA LYS A 89 12.60 3.66 15.94
C LYS A 89 11.11 3.32 15.87
N LEU A 90 10.41 3.37 17.00
CA LEU A 90 8.97 3.13 17.05
C LEU A 90 8.18 4.25 16.35
N ARG A 91 8.59 5.51 16.49
CA ARG A 91 8.00 6.62 15.71
C ARG A 91 8.20 6.45 14.22
N GLU A 92 9.41 6.07 13.78
CA GLU A 92 9.72 5.82 12.38
C GLU A 92 8.85 4.71 11.80
N ALA A 93 8.69 3.59 12.52
CA ALA A 93 7.84 2.48 12.11
C ALA A 93 6.36 2.90 11.98
N ILE A 94 5.81 3.59 12.98
CA ILE A 94 4.44 4.10 12.95
C ILE A 94 4.22 5.06 11.76
N ASN A 95 5.18 5.94 11.49
CA ASN A 95 5.09 6.88 10.38
C ASN A 95 5.13 6.17 9.02
N TYR A 96 5.97 5.13 8.89
CA TYR A 96 6.01 4.30 7.69
C TYR A 96 4.67 3.61 7.45
N ASP A 97 4.10 2.98 8.48
CA ASP A 97 2.80 2.31 8.37
C ASP A 97 1.67 3.27 7.99
N GLU A 98 1.70 4.50 8.52
CA GLU A 98 0.76 5.56 8.12
C GLU A 98 0.93 5.94 6.65
N MET A 99 2.17 6.12 6.19
CA MET A 99 2.47 6.46 4.80
C MET A 99 1.98 5.37 3.84
N VAL A 100 2.19 4.10 4.17
CA VAL A 100 1.70 2.94 3.37
C VAL A 100 0.18 2.92 3.28
N ILE A 101 -0.52 3.22 4.38
CA ILE A 101 -1.99 3.28 4.38
C ILE A 101 -2.47 4.45 3.53
N VAL A 102 -1.87 5.64 3.68
CA VAL A 102 -2.26 6.83 2.91
C VAL A 102 -2.00 6.65 1.41
N ASP A 103 -0.85 6.07 1.02
CA ASP A 103 -0.50 5.77 -0.37
C ASP A 103 -1.51 4.80 -1.00
N SER A 104 -2.01 3.82 -0.22
CA SER A 104 -3.06 2.90 -0.69
C SER A 104 -4.43 3.55 -0.93
N MET A 105 -4.63 4.79 -0.49
CA MET A 105 -5.87 5.56 -0.68
C MET A 105 -5.81 6.54 -1.87
N THR A 106 -4.63 6.76 -2.47
CA THR A 106 -4.38 7.68 -3.60
C THR A 106 -4.21 6.95 -4.93
#